data_AF-A0A9D4PYG9-F1
#
_entry.id   AF-A0A9D4PYG9-F1
#
_cell.length_a   1.000
_cell.length_b   1.000
_cell.length_c   1.000
_cell.angle_alpha   90.00
_cell.angle_beta   90.00
_cell.angle_gamma   90.00
#
_symmetry.space_group_name_H-M   'P 1'
#
loop_
_entity.id
_entity.type
_entity.pdbx_description
1 polymer ?
#
loop_
_entity_poly.entity_id
_entity_poly.type
_entity_poly.pdbx_seq_one_letter_code
_entity_poly.pdbx_strand_id
1 'polypeptide(L)'
;MQQLKYDTELNGPEDLAEQYKEDGNNNFKLKKYRWAVASYTEGLRQKCKSLELNAQLYCNRAAAHFRLKNYGSALADSTIASKLKPNYTKAMTKAALCCWELERYQECIDWCKQLLELDAANAEMTMLKDKAEKALKLAERNRRKTELKERLAARQEAALRNALVERGIELPKPKDEELEYNPFEPLTPTHPALQGHRVHQSPSGDGLVWPAIFLYPEVMESDFVQSFDECSTFGEQLELLFGDTVDQPEWNASSRYTPNSVSVPH
;
A
#
# COMPACT_ATOMS: atom_id res chain seq x y z
N MET A 1 34.70 -39.31 14.32
CA MET A 1 33.86 -39.60 13.13
C MET A 1 33.50 -38.34 12.34
N GLN A 2 32.94 -37.28 12.94
CA GLN A 2 32.65 -36.03 12.19
C GLN A 2 33.91 -35.26 11.70
N GLN A 3 35.02 -35.34 12.43
CA GLN A 3 36.25 -34.62 12.09
C GLN A 3 36.93 -35.15 10.81
N LEU A 4 36.93 -36.47 10.59
CA LEU A 4 37.43 -37.07 9.35
C LEU A 4 36.55 -36.77 8.13
N LYS A 5 35.25 -36.51 8.37
CA LYS A 5 34.28 -36.28 7.31
C LYS A 5 34.61 -35.00 6.56
N TYR A 6 34.79 -33.88 7.27
CA TYR A 6 35.06 -32.56 6.67
C TYR A 6 36.54 -32.18 6.60
N ASP A 7 37.43 -33.17 6.69
CA ASP A 7 38.87 -32.91 6.65
C ASP A 7 39.27 -32.47 5.23
N THR A 8 39.80 -31.25 5.11
CA THR A 8 40.23 -30.64 3.86
C THR A 8 41.51 -31.25 3.30
N GLU A 9 42.28 -31.97 4.11
CA GLU A 9 43.49 -32.68 3.65
C GLU A 9 43.13 -34.04 3.00
N LEU A 10 41.96 -34.59 3.34
CA LEU A 10 41.50 -35.90 2.88
C LEU A 10 40.44 -35.84 1.78
N ASN A 11 39.72 -34.72 1.64
CA ASN A 11 38.58 -34.58 0.72
C ASN A 11 38.75 -33.37 -0.20
N GLY A 12 38.44 -33.55 -1.48
CA GLY A 12 38.41 -32.43 -2.44
C GLY A 12 37.26 -31.46 -2.17
N PRO A 13 37.31 -30.23 -2.72
CA PRO A 13 36.21 -29.26 -2.60
C PRO A 13 34.86 -29.81 -3.10
N GLU A 14 34.88 -30.63 -4.14
CA GLU A 14 33.72 -31.35 -4.67
C GLU A 14 33.15 -32.35 -3.65
N ASP A 15 34.01 -33.17 -3.02
CA ASP A 15 33.59 -34.18 -2.05
C ASP A 15 33.02 -33.52 -0.78
N LEU A 16 33.66 -32.46 -0.30
CA LEU A 16 33.17 -31.68 0.84
C LEU A 16 31.82 -31.05 0.54
N ALA A 17 31.66 -30.43 -0.63
CA ALA A 17 30.38 -29.86 -1.07
C ALA A 17 29.28 -30.94 -1.10
N GLU A 18 29.62 -32.15 -1.52
CA GLU A 18 28.68 -33.26 -1.62
C GLU A 18 28.27 -33.82 -0.26
N GLN A 19 29.21 -33.91 0.68
CA GLN A 19 28.91 -34.24 2.07
C GLN A 19 28.00 -33.21 2.73
N TYR A 20 28.27 -31.91 2.54
CA TYR A 20 27.42 -30.83 3.04
C TYR A 20 26.03 -30.84 2.41
N LYS A 21 25.92 -31.21 1.12
CA LYS A 21 24.63 -31.44 0.46
C LYS A 21 23.85 -32.53 1.16
N GLU A 22 24.47 -33.68 1.45
CA GLU A 22 23.82 -34.78 2.14
C GLU A 22 23.38 -34.42 3.57
N ASP A 23 24.18 -33.65 4.31
CA ASP A 23 23.77 -33.15 5.62
C ASP A 23 22.59 -32.17 5.53
N GLY A 24 22.60 -31.30 4.52
CA GLY A 24 21.46 -30.43 4.22
C GLY A 24 20.21 -31.23 3.89
N ASN A 25 20.33 -32.28 3.08
CA ASN A 25 19.23 -33.17 2.70
C ASN A 25 18.65 -33.89 3.93
N ASN A 26 19.51 -34.39 4.81
CA ASN A 26 19.10 -35.03 6.06
C ASN A 26 18.39 -34.05 7.00
N ASN A 27 18.95 -32.85 7.20
CA ASN A 27 18.29 -31.80 7.99
C ASN A 27 16.95 -31.38 7.37
N PHE A 28 16.85 -31.32 6.05
CA PHE A 28 15.61 -30.99 5.35
C PHE A 28 14.53 -32.07 5.58
N LYS A 29 14.89 -33.35 5.48
CA LYS A 29 14.00 -34.49 5.78
C LYS A 29 13.49 -34.43 7.23
N LEU A 30 14.37 -34.04 8.16
CA LEU A 30 14.02 -33.84 9.58
C LEU A 30 13.26 -32.52 9.85
N LYS A 31 12.85 -31.78 8.81
CA LYS A 31 12.18 -30.47 8.89
C LYS A 31 13.00 -29.39 9.63
N LYS A 32 14.29 -29.61 9.82
CA LYS A 32 15.24 -28.67 10.42
C LYS A 32 15.75 -27.68 9.36
N TYR A 33 14.86 -26.85 8.82
CA TYR A 33 15.14 -26.04 7.63
C TYR A 33 16.27 -25.02 7.82
N ARG A 34 16.40 -24.40 9.01
CA ARG A 34 17.51 -23.48 9.31
C ARG A 34 18.88 -24.19 9.23
N TRP A 35 18.95 -25.40 9.77
CA TRP A 35 20.15 -26.23 9.71
C TRP A 35 20.44 -26.70 8.28
N ALA A 36 19.39 -27.04 7.51
CA ALA A 36 19.54 -27.37 6.10
C ALA A 36 20.13 -26.19 5.30
N VAL A 37 19.62 -24.96 5.50
CA VAL A 37 20.16 -23.75 4.87
C VAL A 37 21.64 -23.56 5.22
N ALA A 38 22.02 -23.75 6.49
CA ALA A 38 23.41 -23.66 6.92
C ALA A 38 24.29 -24.70 6.20
N SER A 39 23.89 -25.97 6.19
CA SER A 39 24.63 -27.04 5.51
C SER A 39 24.80 -26.76 4.01
N TYR A 40 23.75 -26.39 3.29
CA TYR A 40 23.88 -26.05 1.87
C TYR A 40 24.76 -24.83 1.63
N THR A 41 24.74 -23.85 2.55
CA THR A 41 25.61 -22.67 2.48
C THR A 41 27.07 -23.05 2.66
N GLU A 42 27.40 -23.95 3.59
CA GLU A 42 28.77 -24.46 3.73
C GLU A 42 29.20 -25.27 2.49
N GLY A 43 28.29 -26.02 1.88
CA GLY A 43 28.56 -26.71 0.62
C GLY A 43 28.92 -25.74 -0.52
N LEU A 44 28.16 -24.65 -0.66
CA LEU A 44 28.44 -23.61 -1.66
C LEU A 44 29.76 -22.85 -1.38
N ARG A 45 30.15 -22.72 -0.10
CA ARG A 45 31.43 -22.09 0.29
C ARG A 45 32.66 -22.88 -0.12
N GLN A 46 32.53 -24.18 -0.39
CA GLN A 46 33.65 -24.99 -0.89
C GLN A 46 34.07 -24.57 -2.30
N LYS A 47 33.27 -23.77 -3.02
CA LYS A 47 33.57 -23.28 -4.38
C LYS A 47 33.93 -24.39 -5.35
N CYS A 48 33.21 -25.50 -5.24
CA CYS A 48 33.25 -26.62 -6.18
C CYS A 48 33.06 -26.14 -7.63
N LYS A 49 33.80 -26.74 -8.58
CA LYS A 49 33.73 -26.36 -10.00
C LYS A 49 32.55 -26.99 -10.75
N SER A 50 31.90 -27.99 -10.16
CA SER A 50 30.74 -28.66 -10.76
C SER A 50 29.51 -27.76 -10.76
N LEU A 51 29.11 -27.30 -11.96
CA LEU A 51 27.89 -26.52 -12.16
C LEU A 51 26.65 -27.28 -11.73
N GLU A 52 26.61 -28.59 -11.98
CA GLU A 52 25.49 -29.46 -11.61
C GLU A 52 25.33 -29.53 -10.08
N LEU A 53 26.44 -29.71 -9.34
CA LEU A 53 26.40 -29.74 -7.88
C LEU A 53 25.99 -28.38 -7.31
N ASN A 54 26.57 -27.29 -7.81
CA ASN A 54 26.18 -25.95 -7.38
C ASN A 54 24.70 -25.69 -7.64
N ALA A 55 24.17 -26.07 -8.81
CA ALA A 55 22.75 -25.95 -9.13
C ALA A 55 21.87 -26.72 -8.13
N GLN A 56 22.24 -27.95 -7.77
CA GLN A 56 21.53 -28.74 -6.75
C GLN A 56 21.56 -28.08 -5.37
N LEU A 57 22.72 -27.58 -4.93
CA LEU A 57 22.88 -26.89 -3.65
C LEU A 57 22.00 -25.63 -3.58
N TYR A 58 22.03 -24.79 -4.62
CA TYR A 58 21.15 -23.61 -4.71
C TYR A 58 19.67 -24.01 -4.72
N CYS A 59 19.27 -25.01 -5.52
CA CYS A 59 17.87 -25.47 -5.58
C CYS A 59 17.39 -26.00 -4.22
N ASN A 60 18.22 -26.77 -3.51
CA ASN A 60 17.86 -27.33 -2.21
C ASN A 60 17.84 -26.27 -1.11
N ARG A 61 18.77 -25.29 -1.15
CA ARG A 61 18.75 -24.13 -0.26
C ARG A 61 17.53 -23.26 -0.51
N ALA A 62 17.14 -23.04 -1.76
CA ALA A 62 15.90 -22.36 -2.11
C ALA A 62 14.67 -23.06 -1.53
N ALA A 63 14.60 -24.39 -1.63
CA ALA A 63 13.51 -25.16 -1.04
C ALA A 63 13.46 -25.00 0.50
N ALA A 64 14.63 -24.98 1.17
CA ALA A 64 14.70 -24.75 2.62
C ALA A 64 14.28 -23.32 3.00
N HIS A 65 14.73 -22.31 2.25
CA HIS A 65 14.29 -20.91 2.44
C HIS A 65 12.79 -20.75 2.22
N PHE A 66 12.22 -21.41 1.21
CA PHE A 66 10.78 -21.39 0.95
C PHE A 66 9.98 -21.97 2.11
N ARG A 67 10.44 -23.07 2.72
CA ARG A 67 9.82 -23.64 3.93
C ARG A 67 9.92 -22.71 5.14
N LEU A 68 10.92 -21.84 5.17
CA LEU A 68 11.07 -20.78 6.18
C LEU A 68 10.29 -19.50 5.83
N LYS A 69 9.56 -19.46 4.72
CA LYS A 69 8.89 -18.26 4.17
C LYS A 69 9.83 -17.11 3.79
N ASN A 70 11.13 -17.40 3.60
CA ASN A 70 12.10 -16.44 3.11
C ASN A 70 12.03 -16.38 1.57
N TYR A 71 10.90 -15.93 1.03
CA TYR A 71 10.61 -16.04 -0.41
C TYR A 71 11.58 -15.26 -1.30
N GLY A 72 12.07 -14.10 -0.84
CA GLY A 72 13.10 -13.32 -1.56
C GLY A 72 14.41 -14.10 -1.73
N SER A 73 14.93 -14.69 -0.65
CA SER A 73 16.14 -15.52 -0.70
C SER A 73 15.92 -16.80 -1.52
N ALA A 74 14.76 -17.43 -1.37
CA ALA A 74 14.41 -18.63 -2.13
C ALA A 74 14.33 -18.35 -3.64
N LEU A 75 13.78 -17.21 -4.04
CA LEU A 75 13.72 -16.79 -5.44
C LEU A 75 15.12 -16.52 -6.01
N ALA A 76 15.98 -15.85 -5.24
CA ALA A 76 17.35 -15.58 -5.66
C ALA A 76 18.12 -16.89 -5.92
N ASP A 77 18.08 -17.82 -4.96
CA ASP A 77 18.72 -19.14 -5.09
C ASP A 77 18.14 -19.95 -6.25
N SER A 78 16.81 -19.96 -6.41
CA SER A 78 16.14 -20.68 -7.51
C SER A 78 16.54 -20.12 -8.89
N THR A 79 16.68 -18.80 -8.98
CA THR A 79 17.10 -18.11 -10.21
C THR A 79 18.57 -18.40 -10.54
N ILE A 80 19.43 -18.52 -9.53
CA ILE A 80 20.82 -18.93 -9.74
C ILE A 80 20.87 -20.39 -10.20
N ALA A 81 20.13 -21.29 -9.54
CA ALA A 81 20.07 -22.70 -9.90
C ALA A 81 19.61 -22.93 -11.34
N SER A 82 18.60 -22.21 -11.82
CA SER A 82 18.11 -22.31 -13.20
C SER A 82 19.07 -21.73 -14.24
N LYS A 83 19.93 -20.76 -13.86
CA LYS A 83 21.03 -20.28 -14.71
C LYS A 83 22.18 -21.28 -14.82
N LEU A 84 22.53 -21.94 -13.71
CA LEU A 84 23.60 -22.94 -13.68
C LEU A 84 23.22 -24.23 -14.41
N LYS A 85 21.96 -24.63 -14.30
CA LYS A 85 21.39 -25.77 -15.00
C LYS A 85 20.16 -25.32 -15.80
N PRO A 86 20.31 -25.06 -17.11
CA PRO A 86 19.17 -24.77 -17.97
C PRO A 86 18.11 -25.87 -17.88
N ASN A 87 16.83 -25.51 -17.99
CA ASN A 87 15.69 -26.42 -17.88
C ASN A 87 15.61 -27.18 -16.55
N TYR A 88 16.19 -26.64 -15.48
CA TYR A 88 16.07 -27.22 -14.14
C TYR A 88 14.67 -26.95 -13.57
N THR A 89 13.71 -27.76 -13.99
CA THR A 89 12.27 -27.59 -13.69
C THR A 89 12.00 -27.43 -12.20
N LYS A 90 12.68 -28.18 -11.31
CA LYS A 90 12.53 -28.04 -9.85
C LYS A 90 12.84 -26.62 -9.34
N ALA A 91 13.93 -26.02 -9.83
CA ALA A 91 14.32 -24.66 -9.47
C ALA A 91 13.36 -23.64 -10.08
N MET A 92 12.98 -23.81 -11.35
CA MET A 92 12.03 -22.93 -12.04
C MET A 92 10.65 -22.94 -11.36
N THR A 93 10.12 -24.11 -11.00
CA THR A 93 8.86 -24.24 -10.24
C THR A 93 8.96 -23.55 -8.89
N LYS A 94 10.11 -23.67 -8.21
CA LYS A 94 10.34 -22.97 -6.95
C LYS A 94 10.36 -21.45 -7.14
N ALA A 95 10.99 -20.94 -8.20
CA ALA A 95 10.99 -19.52 -8.55
C ALA A 95 9.56 -19.00 -8.80
N ALA A 96 8.76 -19.71 -9.61
CA ALA A 96 7.35 -19.37 -9.86
C ALA A 96 6.54 -19.25 -8.56
N LEU A 97 6.65 -20.24 -7.68
CA LEU A 97 5.98 -20.24 -6.38
C LEU A 97 6.45 -19.08 -5.48
N CYS A 98 7.75 -18.74 -5.50
CA CYS A 98 8.25 -17.58 -4.73
C CYS A 98 7.70 -16.26 -5.30
N CYS A 99 7.62 -16.12 -6.63
CA CYS A 99 7.05 -14.93 -7.25
C CYS A 99 5.56 -14.77 -6.89
N TRP A 100 4.81 -15.87 -6.82
CA TRP A 100 3.43 -15.85 -6.35
C TRP A 100 3.32 -15.35 -4.91
N GLU A 101 4.12 -15.89 -3.99
CA GLU A 101 4.11 -15.49 -2.57
C GLU A 101 4.62 -14.05 -2.34
N LEU A 102 5.45 -13.52 -3.24
CA LEU A 102 5.93 -12.13 -3.22
C LEU A 102 5.01 -11.16 -3.97
N GLU A 103 3.85 -11.63 -4.47
CA GLU A 103 2.91 -10.85 -5.28
C GLU A 103 3.55 -10.27 -6.57
N ARG A 104 4.66 -10.86 -7.01
CA ARG A 104 5.35 -10.54 -8.28
C ARG A 104 4.68 -11.31 -9.41
N TYR A 105 3.41 -11.01 -9.67
CA TYR A 105 2.55 -11.81 -10.54
C TYR A 105 3.06 -11.90 -11.98
N GLN A 106 3.62 -10.82 -12.53
CA GLN A 106 4.16 -10.83 -13.89
C GLN A 106 5.32 -11.84 -14.03
N GLU A 107 6.28 -11.80 -13.11
CA GLU A 107 7.40 -12.75 -13.13
C GLU A 107 6.95 -14.19 -12.83
N CYS A 108 5.92 -14.38 -12.00
CA CYS A 108 5.30 -15.68 -11.80
C CYS A 108 4.76 -16.25 -13.13
N ILE A 109 4.04 -15.43 -13.91
CA ILE A 109 3.51 -15.81 -15.22
C ILE A 109 4.65 -16.20 -16.17
N ASP A 110 5.74 -15.44 -16.18
CA ASP A 110 6.87 -15.69 -17.07
C ASP A 110 7.59 -17.00 -16.72
N TRP A 111 7.79 -17.31 -15.44
CA TRP A 111 8.31 -18.61 -15.01
C TRP A 111 7.36 -19.77 -15.38
N CYS A 112 6.06 -19.61 -15.17
CA CYS A 112 5.07 -20.61 -15.54
C CYS A 112 5.06 -20.87 -17.06
N LYS A 113 5.17 -19.82 -17.89
CA LYS A 113 5.26 -19.96 -19.35
C LYS A 113 6.48 -20.77 -19.76
N GLN A 114 7.66 -20.45 -19.24
CA GLN A 114 8.88 -21.21 -19.52
C GLN A 114 8.75 -22.69 -19.10
N LEU A 115 8.09 -22.98 -17.97
CA LEU A 115 7.83 -24.35 -17.55
C LEU A 115 6.85 -25.08 -18.47
N LEU A 116 5.82 -24.39 -18.95
CA LEU A 116 4.81 -24.94 -19.87
C LEU A 116 5.37 -25.15 -21.29
N GLU A 117 6.41 -24.41 -21.68
CA GLU A 117 7.18 -24.69 -22.91
C GLU A 117 7.94 -26.02 -22.81
N LEU A 118 8.39 -26.40 -21.62
CA LEU A 118 9.08 -27.67 -21.37
C LEU A 118 8.10 -28.84 -21.15
N ASP A 119 6.98 -28.58 -20.50
CA ASP A 119 5.91 -29.56 -20.23
C ASP A 119 4.54 -28.88 -20.30
N ALA A 120 3.92 -28.93 -21.48
CA ALA A 120 2.62 -28.32 -21.74
C ALA A 120 1.46 -28.98 -20.96
N ALA A 121 1.65 -30.21 -20.45
CA ALA A 121 0.64 -30.94 -19.70
C ALA A 121 0.71 -30.65 -18.19
N ASN A 122 1.61 -29.76 -17.74
CA ASN A 122 1.77 -29.44 -16.33
C ASN A 122 0.58 -28.64 -15.77
N ALA A 123 -0.42 -29.36 -15.25
CA ALA A 123 -1.64 -28.78 -14.69
C ALA A 123 -1.37 -27.81 -13.53
N GLU A 124 -0.34 -28.07 -12.72
CA GLU A 124 0.02 -27.18 -11.60
C GLU A 124 0.46 -25.80 -12.10
N MET A 125 1.31 -25.76 -13.12
CA MET A 125 1.82 -24.51 -13.70
C MET A 125 0.75 -23.76 -14.50
N THR A 126 -0.14 -24.46 -15.19
CA THR A 126 -1.31 -23.84 -15.84
C THR A 126 -2.21 -23.17 -14.82
N MET A 127 -2.56 -23.87 -13.73
CA MET A 127 -3.38 -23.30 -12.66
C MET A 127 -2.70 -22.11 -11.97
N LEU A 128 -1.39 -22.19 -11.71
CA LEU A 128 -0.65 -21.09 -11.09
C LEU A 128 -0.60 -19.86 -12.00
N LYS A 129 -0.35 -20.06 -13.31
CA LYS A 129 -0.38 -19.00 -14.32
C LYS A 129 -1.74 -18.29 -14.35
N ASP A 130 -2.83 -19.04 -14.43
CA ASP A 130 -4.18 -18.46 -14.50
C ASP A 130 -4.54 -17.67 -13.24
N LYS A 131 -4.10 -18.16 -12.05
CA LYS A 131 -4.25 -17.43 -10.79
C LYS A 131 -3.45 -16.13 -10.81
N ALA A 132 -2.20 -16.18 -11.26
CA ALA A 132 -1.33 -14.99 -11.37
C ALA A 132 -1.88 -13.95 -12.36
N GLU A 133 -2.42 -14.38 -13.51
CA GLU A 133 -3.04 -13.47 -14.48
C GLU A 133 -4.28 -12.76 -13.91
N LYS A 134 -5.12 -13.49 -13.16
CA LYS A 134 -6.28 -12.90 -12.48
C LYS A 134 -5.86 -11.91 -11.38
N ALA A 135 -4.87 -12.29 -10.57
CA ALA A 135 -4.34 -11.44 -9.50
C ALA A 135 -3.71 -10.16 -10.06
N LEU A 136 -2.93 -10.26 -11.15
CA LEU A 136 -2.34 -9.11 -11.82
C LEU A 136 -3.40 -8.12 -12.32
N LYS A 137 -4.43 -8.61 -13.02
CA LYS A 137 -5.54 -7.76 -13.50
C LYS A 137 -6.27 -7.06 -12.34
N LEU A 138 -6.48 -7.76 -11.23
CA LEU A 138 -7.11 -7.18 -10.05
C LEU A 138 -6.22 -6.11 -9.41
N ALA A 139 -4.92 -6.38 -9.25
CA ALA A 139 -3.95 -5.43 -8.72
C ALA A 139 -3.87 -4.16 -9.57
N GLU A 140 -3.81 -4.29 -10.90
CA GLU A 140 -3.82 -3.16 -11.83
C GLU A 140 -5.12 -2.35 -11.74
N ARG A 141 -6.27 -3.01 -11.67
CA ARG A 141 -7.57 -2.34 -11.49
C ARG A 141 -7.60 -1.54 -10.19
N ASN A 142 -7.15 -2.14 -9.09
CA ASN A 142 -7.11 -1.48 -7.79
C ASN A 142 -6.16 -0.28 -7.82
N ARG A 143 -4.98 -0.44 -8.43
CA ARG A 143 -4.00 0.64 -8.61
C ARG A 143 -4.56 1.81 -9.43
N ARG A 144 -5.23 1.54 -10.55
CA ARG A 144 -5.89 2.59 -11.34
C ARG A 144 -6.98 3.33 -10.56
N LYS A 145 -7.73 2.60 -9.73
CA LYS A 145 -8.77 3.19 -8.87
C LYS A 145 -8.16 4.12 -7.81
N THR A 146 -7.07 3.71 -7.17
CA THR A 146 -6.37 4.53 -6.17
C THR A 146 -5.72 5.75 -6.82
N GLU A 147 -5.00 5.57 -7.93
CA GLU A 147 -4.37 6.66 -8.71
C GLU A 147 -5.41 7.70 -9.16
N LEU A 148 -6.59 7.27 -9.63
CA LEU A 148 -7.66 8.19 -10.01
C LEU A 148 -8.20 8.96 -8.80
N LYS A 149 -8.43 8.29 -7.67
CA LYS A 149 -8.91 8.93 -6.43
C LYS A 149 -7.91 9.98 -5.93
N GLU A 150 -6.62 9.63 -5.90
CA GLU A 150 -5.54 10.53 -5.50
C GLU A 150 -5.41 11.71 -6.45
N ARG A 151 -5.50 11.47 -7.76
CA ARG A 151 -5.47 12.54 -8.77
C ARG A 151 -6.64 13.51 -8.64
N LEU A 152 -7.85 13.00 -8.36
CA LEU A 152 -9.03 13.82 -8.13
C LEU A 152 -8.89 14.64 -6.85
N ALA A 153 -8.42 14.03 -5.76
CA ALA A 153 -8.16 14.72 -4.49
C ALA A 153 -7.11 15.83 -4.67
N ALA A 154 -5.98 15.53 -5.32
CA ALA A 154 -4.93 16.51 -5.60
C ALA A 154 -5.45 17.67 -6.49
N ARG A 155 -6.32 17.39 -7.47
CA ARG A 155 -6.96 18.42 -8.28
C ARG A 155 -7.88 19.32 -7.45
N GLN A 156 -8.70 18.73 -6.57
CA GLN A 156 -9.57 19.46 -5.67
C GLN A 156 -8.79 20.34 -4.70
N GLU A 157 -7.70 19.81 -4.12
CA GLU A 157 -6.83 20.57 -3.22
C GLU A 157 -6.10 21.71 -3.94
N ALA A 158 -5.62 21.48 -5.17
CA ALA A 158 -5.01 22.54 -5.98
C ALA A 158 -6.03 23.64 -6.33
N ALA A 159 -7.26 23.27 -6.70
CA ALA A 159 -8.32 24.22 -7.00
C ALA A 159 -8.72 25.05 -5.77
N LEU A 160 -8.89 24.40 -4.61
CA LEU A 160 -9.15 25.07 -3.33
C LEU A 160 -8.02 26.05 -2.98
N ARG A 161 -6.76 25.61 -3.10
CA ARG A 161 -5.59 26.47 -2.85
C ARG A 161 -5.60 27.71 -3.75
N ASN A 162 -5.87 27.54 -5.05
CA ASN A 162 -5.93 28.67 -5.98
C ASN A 162 -7.06 29.64 -5.62
N ALA A 163 -8.26 29.13 -5.32
CA ALA A 163 -9.39 29.96 -4.92
C ALA A 163 -9.13 30.76 -3.64
N LEU A 164 -8.42 30.18 -2.66
CA LEU A 164 -8.01 30.87 -1.43
C LEU A 164 -7.00 32.00 -1.73
N VAL A 165 -5.99 31.72 -2.57
CA VAL A 165 -4.97 32.71 -2.95
C VAL A 165 -5.59 33.87 -3.72
N GLU A 166 -6.52 33.61 -4.65
CA GLU A 166 -7.25 34.65 -5.38
C GLU A 166 -8.04 35.59 -4.45
N ARG A 167 -8.50 35.07 -3.31
CA ARG A 167 -9.22 35.82 -2.25
C ARG A 167 -8.28 36.47 -1.23
N GLY A 168 -6.97 36.36 -1.40
CA GLY A 168 -5.97 36.90 -0.47
C GLY A 168 -5.89 36.16 0.86
N ILE A 169 -6.39 34.92 0.92
CA ILE A 169 -6.37 34.09 2.14
C ILE A 169 -5.05 33.32 2.18
N GLU A 170 -4.16 33.70 3.10
CA GLU A 170 -2.87 33.05 3.27
C GLU A 170 -3.00 31.75 4.05
N LEU A 171 -2.60 30.64 3.43
CA LEU A 171 -2.42 29.38 4.14
C LEU A 171 -1.09 29.41 4.90
N PRO A 172 -1.02 28.82 6.11
CA PRO A 172 0.23 28.73 6.82
C PRO A 172 1.28 28.01 5.96
N LYS A 173 2.54 28.26 6.26
CA LYS A 173 3.66 27.54 5.67
C LYS A 173 4.11 26.46 6.65
N PRO A 174 4.62 25.33 6.16
CA PRO A 174 5.22 24.32 7.04
C PRO A 174 6.31 24.99 7.88
N LYS A 175 6.36 24.66 9.17
CA LYS A 175 7.54 24.95 9.98
C LYS A 175 8.64 23.96 9.57
N ASP A 176 9.89 24.41 9.56
CA ASP A 176 11.02 23.51 9.34
C ASP A 176 10.93 22.36 10.38
N GLU A 177 11.03 21.11 9.91
CA GLU A 177 10.96 19.83 10.67
C GLU A 177 9.60 19.10 10.77
N GLU A 178 8.49 19.63 10.24
CA GLU A 178 7.21 18.88 10.22
C GLU A 178 7.16 17.85 9.07
N LEU A 179 7.28 16.55 9.42
CA LEU A 179 7.21 15.42 8.47
C LEU A 179 5.82 15.22 7.84
N GLU A 180 4.75 15.65 8.54
CA GLU A 180 3.36 15.60 8.09
C GLU A 180 2.71 16.98 8.28
N TYR A 181 2.80 17.81 7.24
CA TYR A 181 2.20 19.16 7.25
C TYR A 181 0.94 19.21 6.38
N ASN A 182 -0.23 19.49 6.98
CA ASN A 182 -1.46 19.73 6.24
C ASN A 182 -1.77 21.25 6.17
N PRO A 183 -1.55 21.90 5.01
CA PRO A 183 -1.80 23.35 4.88
C PRO A 183 -3.26 23.75 5.05
N PHE A 184 -4.20 22.80 4.99
CA PHE A 184 -5.64 23.05 5.10
C PHE A 184 -6.20 22.74 6.50
N GLU A 185 -5.35 22.37 7.47
CA GLU A 185 -5.80 22.15 8.85
C GLU A 185 -6.56 23.36 9.44
N PRO A 186 -6.12 24.62 9.26
CA PRO A 186 -6.87 25.78 9.76
C PRO A 186 -8.26 25.96 9.15
N LEU A 187 -8.53 25.32 8.01
CA LEU A 187 -9.82 25.36 7.33
C LEU A 187 -10.78 24.26 7.79
N THR A 188 -10.34 23.42 8.73
CA THR A 188 -11.13 22.32 9.26
C THR A 188 -11.74 22.73 10.61
N PRO A 189 -13.07 22.77 10.75
CA PRO A 189 -13.71 23.11 12.01
C PRO A 189 -13.32 22.15 13.13
N THR A 190 -13.09 22.71 14.32
CA THR A 190 -12.81 21.94 15.54
C THR A 190 -14.07 21.63 16.35
N HIS A 191 -15.17 22.33 16.09
CA HIS A 191 -16.43 22.12 16.80
C HIS A 191 -17.13 20.83 16.35
N PRO A 192 -17.65 19.97 17.27
CA PRO A 192 -18.28 18.70 16.91
C PRO A 192 -19.44 18.82 15.92
N ALA A 193 -20.26 19.87 16.01
CA ALA A 193 -21.40 20.09 15.11
C ALA A 193 -21.01 20.39 13.65
N LEU A 194 -19.75 20.78 13.41
CA LEU A 194 -19.20 21.11 12.09
C LEU A 194 -18.10 20.11 11.67
N GLN A 195 -17.95 19.02 12.41
CA GLN A 195 -16.92 18.03 12.12
C GLN A 195 -17.13 17.42 10.73
N GLY A 196 -16.07 17.41 9.92
CA GLY A 196 -16.12 16.92 8.53
C GLY A 196 -16.55 17.96 7.51
N HIS A 197 -17.01 19.14 7.93
CA HIS A 197 -17.44 20.24 7.05
C HIS A 197 -16.32 21.26 6.87
N ARG A 198 -15.17 20.83 6.32
CA ARG A 198 -14.06 21.74 6.01
C ARG A 198 -14.41 22.72 4.88
N VAL A 199 -13.70 23.84 4.82
CA VAL A 199 -13.79 24.73 3.65
C VAL A 199 -13.42 23.97 2.37
N HIS A 200 -14.26 24.10 1.36
CA HIS A 200 -14.08 23.44 0.08
C HIS A 200 -14.62 24.32 -1.05
N GLN A 201 -14.24 24.00 -2.29
CA GLN A 201 -14.78 24.69 -3.45
C GLN A 201 -16.25 24.31 -3.65
N SER A 202 -17.09 25.29 -3.96
CA SER A 202 -18.50 25.09 -4.29
C SER A 202 -18.64 24.15 -5.50
N PRO A 203 -19.68 23.30 -5.58
CA PRO A 203 -19.89 22.39 -6.70
C PRO A 203 -20.02 23.09 -8.07
N SER A 204 -20.47 24.34 -8.10
CA SER A 204 -20.52 25.17 -9.32
C SER A 204 -19.13 25.61 -9.79
N GLY A 205 -18.15 25.64 -8.88
CA GLY A 205 -16.80 26.15 -9.11
C GLY A 205 -16.66 27.66 -8.94
N ASP A 206 -17.76 28.38 -8.71
CA ASP A 206 -17.81 29.85 -8.69
C ASP A 206 -17.37 30.46 -7.35
N GLY A 207 -17.25 29.64 -6.31
CA GLY A 207 -16.86 30.11 -4.99
C GLY A 207 -16.39 29.04 -4.02
N LEU A 208 -16.19 29.45 -2.77
CA LEU A 208 -15.89 28.61 -1.62
C LEU A 208 -17.13 28.43 -0.74
N VAL A 209 -17.24 27.25 -0.15
CA VAL A 209 -18.24 26.92 0.86
C VAL A 209 -17.57 26.89 2.22
N TRP A 210 -18.10 27.70 3.13
CA TRP A 210 -17.59 27.91 4.47
C TRP A 210 -18.50 27.24 5.50
N PRO A 211 -17.93 26.52 6.48
CA PRO A 211 -18.64 26.25 7.72
C PRO A 211 -18.73 27.56 8.51
N ALA A 212 -19.92 27.90 9.01
CA ALA A 212 -20.17 29.13 9.75
C ALA A 212 -20.90 28.87 11.06
N ILE A 213 -20.68 29.73 12.04
CA ILE A 213 -21.38 29.72 13.32
C ILE A 213 -22.08 31.07 13.47
N PHE A 214 -23.39 31.05 13.63
CA PHE A 214 -24.17 32.23 13.97
C PHE A 214 -24.33 32.25 15.49
N LEU A 215 -23.78 33.28 16.13
CA LEU A 215 -23.84 33.45 17.58
C LEU A 215 -24.93 34.45 17.92
N TYR A 216 -25.74 34.13 18.94
CA TYR A 216 -26.80 35.00 19.45
C TYR A 216 -26.51 35.35 20.93
N PRO A 217 -25.63 36.34 21.20
CA PRO A 217 -25.11 36.58 22.55
C PRO A 217 -26.17 36.97 23.59
N GLU A 218 -27.22 37.67 23.17
CA GLU A 218 -28.30 38.12 24.07
C GLU A 218 -29.08 36.97 24.69
N VAL A 219 -29.18 35.85 23.96
CA VAL A 219 -29.89 34.65 24.36
C VAL A 219 -28.95 33.48 24.65
N MET A 220 -27.64 33.68 24.47
CA MET A 220 -26.58 32.67 24.63
C MET A 220 -26.77 31.41 23.78
N GLU A 221 -27.35 31.56 22.59
CA GLU A 221 -27.60 30.46 21.65
C GLU A 221 -26.69 30.53 20.43
N SER A 222 -26.62 29.45 19.66
CA SER A 222 -25.81 29.39 18.44
C SER A 222 -26.37 28.42 17.40
N ASP A 223 -26.31 28.81 16.13
CA ASP A 223 -26.56 27.94 14.99
C ASP A 223 -25.26 27.56 14.29
N PHE A 224 -25.18 26.29 13.86
CA PHE A 224 -24.04 25.74 13.16
C PHE A 224 -24.40 25.46 11.70
N VAL A 225 -23.95 26.35 10.82
CA VAL A 225 -24.18 26.22 9.38
C VAL A 225 -23.03 25.44 8.76
N GLN A 226 -23.33 24.22 8.34
CA GLN A 226 -22.35 23.29 7.76
C GLN A 226 -21.87 23.67 6.36
N SER A 227 -22.63 24.49 5.64
CA SER A 227 -22.38 24.85 4.25
C SER A 227 -22.95 26.23 3.95
N PHE A 228 -22.11 27.25 4.03
CA PHE A 228 -22.44 28.62 3.65
C PHE A 228 -21.65 29.00 2.39
N ASP A 229 -22.32 29.10 1.26
CA ASP A 229 -21.68 29.50 -0.01
C ASP A 229 -21.32 30.98 0.05
N GLU A 230 -20.08 31.34 -0.27
CA GLU A 230 -19.62 32.73 -0.19
C GLU A 230 -20.31 33.66 -1.22
N CYS A 231 -20.93 33.08 -2.26
CA CYS A 231 -21.75 33.84 -3.21
C CYS A 231 -23.15 34.13 -2.66
N SER A 232 -23.55 33.48 -1.56
CA SER A 232 -24.80 33.77 -0.87
C SER A 232 -24.66 34.98 0.05
N THR A 233 -25.73 35.76 0.13
CA THR A 233 -25.81 36.88 1.07
C THR A 233 -26.17 36.40 2.47
N PHE A 234 -25.78 37.17 3.49
CA PHE A 234 -26.25 36.91 4.86
C PHE A 234 -27.78 36.97 4.96
N GLY A 235 -28.45 37.81 4.18
CA GLY A 235 -29.92 37.87 4.15
C GLY A 235 -30.55 36.56 3.71
N GLU A 236 -30.05 35.96 2.63
CA GLU A 236 -30.49 34.63 2.18
C GLU A 236 -30.24 33.55 3.23
N GLN A 237 -29.09 33.60 3.92
CA GLN A 237 -28.80 32.67 5.00
C GLN A 237 -29.70 32.87 6.23
N LEU A 238 -30.05 34.12 6.56
CA LEU A 238 -30.97 34.44 7.65
C LEU A 238 -32.40 34.00 7.32
N GLU A 239 -32.84 34.07 6.06
CA GLU A 239 -34.12 33.48 5.63
C GLU A 239 -34.14 31.96 5.84
N LEU A 240 -33.02 31.26 5.65
CA LEU A 240 -32.93 29.82 5.94
C LEU A 240 -32.97 29.50 7.44
N LEU A 241 -32.57 30.43 8.31
CA LEU A 241 -32.56 30.24 9.76
C LEU A 241 -33.86 30.72 10.42
N PHE A 242 -34.42 31.83 9.96
CA PHE A 242 -35.50 32.57 10.61
C PHE A 242 -36.69 32.90 9.69
N GLY A 243 -36.69 32.42 8.45
CA GLY A 243 -37.78 32.70 7.51
C GLY A 243 -39.11 32.10 7.94
N ASP A 244 -40.20 32.62 7.37
CA ASP A 244 -41.57 32.28 7.77
C ASP A 244 -41.93 30.79 7.57
N THR A 245 -41.14 30.07 6.77
CA THR A 245 -41.33 28.64 6.50
C THR A 245 -40.55 27.72 7.45
N VAL A 246 -39.79 28.27 8.39
CA VAL A 246 -38.94 27.52 9.32
C VAL A 246 -39.58 27.48 10.71
N ASP A 247 -39.67 26.27 11.29
CA ASP A 247 -40.11 26.10 12.67
C ASP A 247 -39.12 26.81 13.61
N GLN A 248 -39.60 27.87 14.27
CA GLN A 248 -38.75 28.71 15.11
C GLN A 248 -38.35 27.99 16.41
N PRO A 249 -37.10 28.14 16.85
CA PRO A 249 -36.65 27.56 18.11
C PRO A 249 -37.36 28.23 19.30
N GLU A 250 -37.49 27.51 20.42
CA GLU A 250 -38.25 27.98 21.59
C GLU A 250 -37.75 29.33 22.13
N TRP A 251 -36.44 29.57 22.06
CA TRP A 251 -35.83 30.83 22.50
C TRP A 251 -36.19 32.03 21.59
N ASN A 252 -36.66 31.79 20.36
CA ASN A 252 -37.18 32.80 19.43
C ASN A 252 -38.72 32.78 19.31
N ALA A 253 -39.45 32.19 20.26
CA ALA A 253 -40.91 32.10 20.20
C ALA A 253 -41.64 33.46 20.13
N SER A 254 -40.99 34.55 20.54
CA SER A 254 -41.51 35.93 20.41
C SER A 254 -41.19 36.60 19.07
N SER A 255 -40.60 35.86 18.12
CA SER A 255 -40.19 36.33 16.78
C SER A 255 -39.38 37.63 16.83
N ARG A 256 -38.46 37.72 17.80
CA ARG A 256 -37.54 38.88 17.93
C ARG A 256 -36.45 38.82 16.87
N TYR A 257 -36.00 37.61 16.53
CA TYR A 257 -35.03 37.36 15.48
C TYR A 257 -35.79 36.98 14.20
N THR A 258 -35.74 37.86 13.20
CA THR A 258 -36.30 37.68 11.86
C THR A 258 -35.27 38.14 10.84
N PRO A 259 -35.35 37.71 9.57
CA PRO A 259 -34.39 38.09 8.54
C PRO A 259 -34.26 39.62 8.37
N ASN A 260 -35.32 40.37 8.65
CA ASN A 260 -35.36 41.83 8.51
C ASN A 260 -35.09 42.59 9.83
N SER A 261 -35.12 41.93 10.99
CA SER A 261 -34.91 42.57 12.31
C SER A 261 -33.51 42.38 12.87
N VAL A 262 -32.74 41.43 12.36
CA VAL A 262 -31.40 41.10 12.83
C VAL A 262 -30.36 41.88 12.04
N SER A 263 -29.40 42.48 12.73
CA SER A 263 -28.22 43.08 12.11
C SER A 263 -26.99 42.21 12.32
N VAL A 264 -26.28 41.87 11.24
CA VAL A 264 -24.98 41.20 11.32
C VAL A 264 -23.89 42.28 11.29
N PRO A 265 -23.11 42.46 12.37
CA PRO A 265 -22.01 43.42 12.38
C PRO A 265 -20.91 43.00 11.40
N HIS A 266 -20.32 43.97 10.71
CA HIS A 266 -19.20 43.80 9.77
C HIS A 266 -17.85 43.72 10.48
#